data_AF-A0AA90XUH5-F1
#
_entry.id   AF-A0AA90XUH5-F1
#
_cell.length_a   1.000
_cell.length_b   1.000
_cell.length_c   1.000
_cell.angle_alpha   90.00
_cell.angle_beta   90.00
_cell.angle_gamma   90.00
#
_symmetry.space_group_name_H-M   'P 1'
#
loop_
_entity.id
_entity.type
_entity.pdbx_description
1 polymer ?
#
loop_
_entity_poly.entity_id
_entity_poly.type
_entity_poly.pdbx_seq_one_letter_code
_entity_poly.pdbx_strand_id
1 'polypeptide(L)'
;MMDEELNQSTGSYFKEDDRGDYTARIIWLMRCRAEIRSGNPYRPMPKPIYPGNEQWRGLSQVNTVDIGIRKRYSLEVLLAIYQFHRAGHNENLIASDTGIPVTTIRKMLEHKTQSQRKAWQLAHQLRIPSKRDIINRLIREI
;
A
#
# COMPACT_ATOMS: atom_id res chain seq x y z
N MET A 1 54.73 -13.98 -31.23
CA MET A 1 54.09 -13.72 -29.92
C MET A 1 52.85 -12.92 -30.23
N MET A 2 51.70 -13.57 -30.23
CA MET A 2 50.39 -12.91 -30.26
C MET A 2 49.91 -12.96 -28.82
N ASP A 3 49.86 -11.80 -28.18
CA ASP A 3 49.21 -11.63 -26.89
C ASP A 3 47.71 -11.85 -27.09
N GLU A 4 47.25 -13.07 -26.82
CA GLU A 4 45.82 -13.32 -26.65
C GLU A 4 45.34 -12.50 -25.45
N GLU A 5 44.62 -11.41 -25.73
CA GLU A 5 43.89 -10.67 -24.72
C GLU A 5 43.02 -11.65 -23.92
N LEU A 6 43.37 -11.82 -22.65
CA LEU A 6 42.62 -12.63 -21.71
C LEU A 6 41.19 -12.12 -21.69
N ASN A 7 40.29 -12.82 -22.36
CA ASN A 7 38.90 -12.42 -22.51
C ASN A 7 38.17 -12.59 -21.15
N GLN A 8 38.35 -11.62 -20.27
CA GLN A 8 37.77 -11.56 -18.92
C GLN A 8 36.24 -11.40 -18.94
N SER A 9 35.60 -11.34 -20.10
CA SER A 9 34.15 -11.13 -20.23
C SER A 9 33.32 -12.41 -20.05
N THR A 10 33.92 -13.57 -19.81
CA THR A 10 33.16 -14.81 -19.64
C THR A 10 32.84 -15.08 -18.17
N GLY A 11 31.79 -14.44 -17.67
CA GLY A 11 31.00 -14.98 -16.57
C GLY A 11 31.03 -14.21 -15.24
N SER A 12 29.89 -13.64 -14.89
CA SER A 12 29.42 -13.41 -13.52
C SER A 12 30.08 -12.35 -12.63
N TYR A 13 31.11 -11.63 -13.05
CA TYR A 13 31.78 -10.65 -12.17
C TYR A 13 31.10 -9.27 -12.03
N PHE A 14 30.06 -8.98 -12.84
CA PHE A 14 29.29 -7.74 -12.76
C PHE A 14 27.78 -8.00 -12.90
N LYS A 15 27.22 -8.91 -12.09
CA LYS A 15 25.75 -8.93 -11.94
C LYS A 15 25.36 -7.74 -11.08
N GLU A 16 24.41 -6.95 -11.55
CA GLU A 16 23.76 -5.91 -10.72
C GLU A 16 23.30 -6.55 -9.41
N ASP A 17 23.46 -5.82 -8.31
CA ASP A 17 23.00 -6.25 -6.99
C ASP A 17 21.48 -6.43 -7.02
N ASP A 18 21.05 -7.69 -7.06
CA ASP A 18 19.64 -8.09 -7.05
C ASP A 18 19.02 -8.02 -5.64
N ARG A 19 19.80 -7.53 -4.66
CA ARG A 19 19.44 -7.34 -3.25
C ARG A 19 18.95 -8.60 -2.56
N GLY A 20 19.23 -9.78 -3.12
CA GLY A 20 18.86 -11.05 -2.51
C GLY A 20 19.72 -11.35 -1.29
N ASP A 21 19.12 -11.87 -0.22
CA ASP A 21 19.86 -12.53 0.85
C ASP A 21 20.26 -13.94 0.39
N TYR A 22 21.54 -14.08 0.06
CA TYR A 22 22.17 -15.34 -0.37
C TYR A 22 22.82 -16.12 0.77
N THR A 23 22.74 -15.66 2.01
CA THR A 23 23.48 -16.22 3.16
C THR A 23 23.25 -17.72 3.31
N ALA A 24 21.99 -18.17 3.28
CA ALA A 24 21.63 -19.58 3.40
C ALA A 24 22.22 -20.43 2.25
N ARG A 25 22.29 -19.86 1.04
CA ARG A 25 22.81 -20.54 -0.15
C ARG A 25 24.33 -20.65 -0.12
N ILE A 26 25.02 -19.62 0.37
CA ILE A 26 26.48 -19.64 0.59
C ILE A 26 26.84 -20.71 1.62
N ILE A 27 26.14 -20.76 2.76
CA ILE A 27 26.36 -21.77 3.81
C ILE A 27 26.10 -23.17 3.26
N TRP A 28 25.04 -23.35 2.46
CA TRP A 28 24.75 -24.63 1.82
C TRP A 28 25.90 -25.10 0.92
N LEU A 29 26.45 -24.21 0.08
CA LEU A 29 27.59 -24.55 -0.79
C LEU A 29 28.83 -24.96 0.01
N MET A 30 29.12 -24.27 1.12
CA MET A 30 30.23 -24.63 2.02
C MET A 30 30.05 -26.02 2.60
N ARG A 31 28.84 -26.34 3.09
CA ARG A 31 28.51 -27.67 3.65
C ARG A 31 28.60 -28.77 2.60
N CYS A 32 28.03 -28.56 1.41
CA CYS A 32 28.13 -29.53 0.33
C CYS A 32 29.58 -29.87 -0.01
N ARG A 33 30.49 -28.88 -0.05
CA ARG A 33 31.92 -29.12 -0.29
C ARG A 33 32.59 -29.91 0.83
N ALA A 34 32.25 -29.60 2.09
CA ALA A 34 32.78 -30.32 3.25
C ALA A 34 32.30 -31.78 3.30
N GLU A 35 31.08 -32.04 2.84
CA GLU A 35 30.42 -33.35 2.91
C GLU A 35 30.61 -34.22 1.66
N ILE A 36 31.40 -33.79 0.66
CA ILE A 36 31.68 -34.55 -0.58
C ILE A 36 32.12 -35.99 -0.29
N ARG A 37 32.86 -36.21 0.80
CA ARG A 37 33.42 -37.52 1.15
C ARG A 37 32.66 -38.25 2.26
N SER A 38 31.67 -37.63 2.90
CA SER A 38 30.98 -38.20 4.06
C SER A 38 29.79 -39.09 3.69
N GLY A 39 29.40 -39.15 2.41
CA GLY A 39 28.28 -40.00 1.97
C GLY A 39 26.90 -39.52 2.45
N ASN A 40 26.81 -38.28 2.93
CA ASN A 40 25.54 -37.70 3.34
C ASN A 40 24.58 -37.59 2.15
N PRO A 41 23.27 -37.82 2.36
CA PRO A 41 22.28 -37.66 1.30
C PRO A 41 22.18 -36.20 0.87
N TYR A 42 21.97 -36.00 -0.43
CA TYR A 42 21.79 -34.67 -1.02
C TYR A 42 20.65 -33.92 -0.33
N ARG A 43 20.91 -32.66 0.04
CA ARG A 43 19.90 -31.73 0.54
C ARG A 43 19.65 -30.64 -0.51
N PRO A 44 18.39 -30.29 -0.82
CA PRO A 44 18.10 -29.28 -1.82
C PRO A 44 18.70 -27.92 -1.42
N MET A 45 19.25 -27.22 -2.41
CA MET A 45 19.81 -25.87 -2.22
C MET A 45 18.69 -24.89 -1.82
N PRO A 46 18.87 -24.11 -0.74
CA PRO A 46 17.89 -23.10 -0.36
C PRO A 46 17.83 -22.00 -1.43
N LYS A 47 16.61 -21.53 -1.71
CA LYS A 47 16.38 -20.39 -2.59
C LYS A 47 16.85 -19.11 -1.88
N PRO A 48 17.45 -18.14 -2.60
CA PRO A 48 17.76 -16.83 -2.01
C PRO A 48 16.49 -16.14 -1.55
N ILE A 49 16.58 -15.44 -0.42
CA ILE A 49 15.46 -14.67 0.13
C ILE A 49 15.60 -13.26 -0.41
N TYR A 50 14.77 -12.89 -1.37
CA TYR A 50 14.67 -11.49 -1.75
C TYR A 50 13.89 -10.77 -0.65
N PRO A 51 14.32 -9.58 -0.19
CA PRO A 51 13.49 -8.71 0.62
C PRO A 51 12.28 -8.37 -0.25
N GLY A 52 11.23 -9.18 -0.13
CA GLY A 52 10.07 -9.10 -0.98
C GLY A 52 9.37 -7.80 -0.64
N ASN A 53 9.67 -6.73 -1.38
CA ASN A 53 9.24 -5.36 -1.18
C ASN A 53 8.54 -5.16 0.18
N GLU A 54 9.28 -5.22 1.28
CA GLU A 54 8.66 -4.98 2.59
C GLU A 54 8.18 -3.52 2.70
N GLN A 55 8.60 -2.68 1.75
CA GLN A 55 7.97 -1.40 1.42
C GLN A 55 6.46 -1.48 1.14
N TRP A 56 5.92 -2.62 0.66
CA TRP A 56 4.48 -2.84 0.46
C TRP A 56 3.79 -3.54 1.64
N ARG A 57 4.56 -3.97 2.66
CA ARG A 57 4.00 -4.54 3.91
C ARG A 57 3.75 -3.50 5.00
N GLY A 58 4.04 -2.22 4.74
CA GLY A 58 3.31 -1.16 5.41
C GLY A 58 1.90 -1.19 4.85
N LEU A 59 0.90 -1.54 5.66
CA LEU A 59 -0.54 -1.42 5.38
C LEU A 59 -0.77 -0.55 4.15
N SER A 60 -1.14 -1.15 3.00
CA SER A 60 -1.47 -0.41 1.78
C SER A 60 -2.25 0.81 2.22
N GLN A 61 -1.63 1.98 2.09
CA GLN A 61 -2.11 3.17 2.77
C GLN A 61 -3.33 3.58 1.97
N VAL A 62 -4.50 3.05 2.36
CA VAL A 62 -5.74 3.25 1.63
C VAL A 62 -6.10 4.71 1.83
N ASN A 63 -5.64 5.51 0.89
CA ASN A 63 -5.79 6.96 0.86
C ASN A 63 -7.04 7.38 0.09
N THR A 64 -7.78 6.40 -0.44
CA THR A 64 -8.99 6.57 -1.25
C THR A 64 -9.94 5.40 -1.00
N VAL A 65 -11.24 5.66 -1.02
CA VAL A 65 -12.30 4.65 -0.99
C VAL A 65 -13.27 4.94 -2.13
N ASP A 66 -13.83 3.92 -2.79
CA ASP A 66 -14.81 4.12 -3.85
C ASP A 66 -16.22 3.74 -3.38
N ILE A 67 -16.98 4.76 -2.97
CA ILE A 67 -18.38 4.60 -2.52
C ILE A 67 -19.35 4.63 -3.71
N GLY A 68 -18.94 5.30 -4.80
CA GLY A 68 -19.75 5.53 -5.99
C GLY A 68 -21.04 6.34 -5.76
N ILE A 69 -21.96 6.23 -6.71
CA ILE A 69 -23.27 6.90 -6.70
C ILE A 69 -24.29 6.03 -5.98
N ARG A 70 -24.93 6.58 -4.94
CA ARG A 70 -26.01 5.92 -4.19
C ARG A 70 -27.29 6.75 -4.18
N LYS A 71 -28.45 6.08 -4.16
CA LYS A 71 -29.76 6.76 -3.99
C LYS A 71 -29.86 7.50 -2.66
N ARG A 72 -29.28 6.93 -1.61
CA ARG A 72 -29.20 7.51 -0.26
C ARG A 72 -27.83 7.21 0.31
N TYR A 73 -27.23 8.22 0.90
CA TYR A 73 -26.01 8.08 1.69
C TYR A 73 -26.41 8.02 3.16
N SER A 74 -25.73 7.14 3.87
CA SER A 74 -25.83 6.96 5.32
C SER A 74 -25.26 8.15 6.08
N LEU A 75 -25.57 8.20 7.38
CA LEU A 75 -25.15 9.29 8.25
C LEU A 75 -23.62 9.35 8.38
N GLU A 76 -22.94 8.20 8.43
CA GLU A 76 -21.48 8.12 8.55
C GLU A 76 -20.77 8.63 7.30
N VAL A 77 -21.25 8.29 6.09
CA VAL A 77 -20.73 8.88 4.85
C VAL A 77 -20.90 10.40 4.84
N LEU A 78 -22.08 10.91 5.22
CA LEU A 78 -22.31 12.35 5.31
C LEU A 78 -21.38 13.02 6.33
N LEU A 79 -21.20 12.40 7.50
CA LEU A 79 -20.30 12.87 8.55
C LEU A 79 -18.86 12.95 8.03
N ALA A 80 -18.38 11.92 7.33
CA ALA A 80 -17.05 11.88 6.75
C ALA A 80 -16.82 13.01 5.73
N ILE A 81 -17.79 13.25 4.83
CA ILE A 81 -17.73 14.36 3.86
C ILE A 81 -17.61 15.71 4.58
N TYR A 82 -18.40 15.94 5.63
CA TYR A 82 -18.33 17.18 6.40
C TYR A 82 -17.04 17.32 7.19
N GLN A 83 -16.49 16.22 7.70
CA GLN A 83 -15.17 16.23 8.36
C GLN A 83 -14.06 16.57 7.37
N PHE A 84 -14.09 16.05 6.15
CA PHE A 84 -13.14 16.44 5.10
C PHE A 84 -13.27 17.91 4.71
N HIS A 85 -14.50 18.39 4.52
CA HIS A 85 -14.74 19.79 4.20
C HIS A 85 -14.23 20.73 5.31
N ARG A 86 -14.50 20.39 6.58
CA ARG A 86 -14.03 21.15 7.75
C ARG A 86 -12.50 21.08 7.91
N ALA A 87 -11.86 20.01 7.47
CA ALA A 87 -10.41 19.88 7.38
C ALA A 87 -9.79 20.68 6.22
N GLY A 88 -10.59 21.41 5.44
CA GLY A 88 -10.13 22.27 4.34
C GLY A 88 -9.97 21.57 2.99
N HIS A 89 -10.45 20.33 2.85
CA HIS A 89 -10.40 19.63 1.57
C HIS A 89 -11.41 20.22 0.58
N ASN A 90 -10.94 20.53 -0.64
CA ASN A 90 -11.79 20.95 -1.75
C ASN A 90 -12.71 19.78 -2.18
N GLU A 91 -13.90 20.10 -2.68
CA GLU A 91 -14.89 19.17 -3.22
C GLU A 91 -14.30 18.17 -4.23
N ASN A 92 -13.37 18.64 -5.07
CA ASN A 92 -12.68 17.78 -6.04
C ASN A 92 -11.78 16.73 -5.36
N LEU A 93 -11.11 17.11 -4.26
CA LEU A 93 -10.28 16.20 -3.47
C LEU A 93 -11.16 15.20 -2.72
N ILE A 94 -12.28 15.66 -2.15
CA ILE A 94 -13.25 14.78 -1.48
C ILE A 94 -13.82 13.77 -2.49
N ALA A 95 -14.14 14.20 -3.71
CA ALA A 95 -14.61 13.32 -4.77
C ALA A 95 -13.57 12.27 -5.15
N SER A 96 -12.31 12.68 -5.32
CA SER A 96 -11.19 11.77 -5.58
C SER A 96 -10.96 10.77 -4.43
N ASP A 97 -11.12 11.22 -3.18
CA ASP A 97 -10.88 10.41 -1.99
C ASP A 97 -12.03 9.45 -1.68
N THR A 98 -13.26 9.74 -2.11
CA THR A 98 -14.48 8.98 -1.75
C THR A 98 -15.20 8.31 -2.93
N GLY A 99 -14.82 8.62 -4.18
CA GLY A 99 -15.50 8.14 -5.38
C GLY A 99 -16.90 8.75 -5.61
N ILE A 100 -17.34 9.68 -4.77
CA ILE A 100 -18.64 10.34 -4.91
C ILE A 100 -18.51 11.51 -5.90
N PRO A 101 -19.43 11.67 -6.87
CA PRO A 101 -19.35 12.79 -7.81
C PRO A 101 -19.37 14.16 -7.11
N VAL A 102 -18.56 15.09 -7.61
CA VAL A 102 -18.46 16.48 -7.11
C VAL A 102 -19.83 17.17 -7.03
N THR A 103 -20.68 16.96 -8.04
CA THR A 103 -22.03 17.52 -8.08
C THR A 103 -22.91 17.05 -6.92
N THR A 104 -22.74 15.80 -6.50
CA THR A 104 -23.44 15.22 -5.35
C THR A 104 -22.89 15.77 -4.05
N ILE A 105 -21.56 15.90 -3.92
CA ILE A 105 -20.91 16.50 -2.74
C ILE A 105 -21.37 17.95 -2.55
N ARG A 106 -21.41 18.76 -3.61
CA ARG A 106 -21.94 20.14 -3.55
C ARG A 106 -23.34 20.19 -2.97
N LYS A 107 -24.25 19.35 -3.48
CA LYS A 107 -25.63 19.26 -2.97
C LYS A 107 -25.70 18.84 -1.50
N MET A 108 -24.76 18.02 -1.03
CA MET A 108 -24.67 17.63 0.39
C MET A 108 -24.17 18.78 1.27
N LEU A 109 -23.26 19.60 0.77
CA LEU A 109 -22.73 20.78 1.45
C LEU A 109 -23.76 21.91 1.59
N GLU A 110 -24.88 21.86 0.86
CA GLU A 110 -26.01 22.80 1.04
C GLU A 110 -26.88 22.51 2.27
N HIS A 111 -26.72 21.35 2.92
CA HIS A 111 -27.41 20.96 4.16
C HIS A 111 -28.95 21.06 4.11
N LYS A 112 -29.55 20.76 2.96
CA LYS A 112 -30.99 20.91 2.75
C LYS A 112 -31.84 19.94 3.56
N THR A 113 -31.38 18.70 3.75
CA THR A 113 -32.15 17.66 4.46
C THR A 113 -31.86 17.60 5.96
N GLN A 114 -32.79 17.05 6.74
CA GLN A 114 -32.60 16.89 8.19
C GLN A 114 -31.40 16.00 8.54
N SER A 115 -31.17 14.92 7.78
CA SER A 115 -30.01 14.04 7.99
C SER A 115 -28.68 14.74 7.72
N GLN A 116 -28.62 15.59 6.69
CA GLN A 116 -27.47 16.41 6.37
C GLN A 116 -27.17 17.42 7.49
N ARG A 117 -28.18 18.15 7.98
CA ARG A 117 -28.01 19.10 9.10
C ARG A 117 -27.53 18.40 10.36
N LYS A 118 -28.08 17.22 10.67
CA LYS A 118 -27.65 16.42 11.82
C LYS A 118 -26.18 16.00 11.70
N ALA A 119 -25.78 15.43 10.56
CA ALA A 119 -24.38 15.05 10.33
C ALA A 119 -23.44 16.28 10.35
N TRP A 120 -23.89 17.43 9.84
CA TRP A 120 -23.12 18.68 9.87
C TRP A 120 -22.89 19.17 11.31
N GLN A 121 -23.92 19.16 12.16
CA GLN A 121 -23.81 19.51 13.57
C GLN A 121 -22.83 18.57 14.30
N LEU A 122 -22.96 17.26 14.08
CA LEU A 122 -22.06 16.25 14.64
C LEU A 122 -20.62 16.48 14.18
N ALA A 123 -20.41 16.80 12.90
CA ALA A 123 -19.09 17.09 12.35
C ALA A 123 -18.42 18.29 13.02
N HIS A 124 -19.18 19.27 13.52
CA HIS A 124 -18.67 20.45 14.21
C HIS A 124 -18.43 20.23 15.71
N GLN A 125 -19.21 19.34 16.33
CA GLN A 125 -19.03 18.98 17.75
C GLN A 125 -17.81 18.08 17.97
N LEU A 126 -17.50 17.19 17.02
CA LEU A 126 -16.40 16.27 17.13
C LEU A 126 -15.05 16.93 16.79
N ARG A 127 -13.95 16.42 17.37
CA ARG A 127 -12.60 16.79 16.93
C ARG A 127 -12.38 16.30 15.50
N ILE A 128 -11.70 17.10 14.68
CA ILE A 128 -11.35 16.72 13.30
C ILE A 128 -10.41 15.51 13.35
N PRO A 129 -10.83 14.33 12.85
CA PRO A 129 -9.99 13.15 12.79
C PRO A 129 -9.00 13.23 11.62
N SER A 130 -7.98 12.36 11.62
CA SER A 130 -7.04 12.31 10.50
C SER A 130 -7.74 11.80 9.23
N LYS A 131 -7.26 12.20 8.05
CA LYS A 131 -7.76 11.70 6.75
C LYS A 131 -7.84 10.17 6.73
N ARG A 132 -6.82 9.49 7.27
CA ARG A 132 -6.75 8.02 7.31
C ARG A 132 -7.87 7.42 8.16
N ASP A 133 -8.15 8.01 9.32
CA ASP A 133 -9.21 7.52 10.21
C ASP A 133 -10.61 7.71 9.61
N ILE A 134 -10.79 8.76 8.81
CA ILE A 134 -12.03 8.95 8.05
C ILE A 134 -12.18 7.86 6.99
N ILE A 135 -11.14 7.59 6.20
CA ILE A 135 -11.18 6.59 5.13
C ILE A 135 -11.34 5.18 5.69
N ASN A 136 -10.62 4.83 6.76
CA ASN A 136 -10.78 3.54 7.42
C ASN A 136 -12.20 3.30 7.94
N ARG A 137 -12.88 4.35 8.41
CA ARG A 137 -14.30 4.25 8.79
C ARG A 137 -15.19 4.03 7.57
N LEU A 138 -14.96 4.76 6.49
CA LEU A 138 -15.71 4.59 5.24
C LEU A 138 -15.53 3.18 4.64
N ILE A 139 -14.32 2.61 4.70
CA ILE A 139 -14.07 1.23 4.23
C ILE A 139 -14.90 0.21 4.98
N ARG A 140 -15.11 0.38 6.28
CA ARG A 140 -15.93 -0.52 7.11
C ARG A 140 -17.43 -0.42 6.81
N GLU A 141 -17.85 0.64 6.12
CA GLU A 141 -19.24 0.94 5.82
C GLU A 141 -19.70 0.41 4.45
N ILE A 142 -18.75 0.09 3.57
CA ILE A 142 -18.99 -0.57 2.27
C ILE A 142 -19.16 -2.06 2.49
#